data_AF-A0A3L7MMM5-F1
#
_entry.id   AF-A0A3L7MMM5-F1
#
_cell.length_a   1.000
_cell.length_b   1.000
_cell.length_c   1.000
_cell.angle_alpha   90.00
_cell.angle_beta   90.00
_cell.angle_gamma   90.00
#
_symmetry.space_group_name_H-M   'P 1'
#
loop_
_entity.id
_entity.type
_entity.pdbx_description
1 polymer ?
#
loop_
_entity_poly.entity_id
_entity_poly.type
_entity_poly.pdbx_seq_one_letter_code
_entity_poly.pdbx_strand_id
1 'polypeptide(L)'
;MLLIHSSTGQSSYTEQGAGSANLDVSSQSAVMLQPTIGSRIMHTLRIDRDVLSPYIGSAFIASVPIGDWDVTATNAYSATPGYTVYGSPETRYGASFEAGVEFASYKGITAYCSFNGMQFENEQQYGGQIGVIVPF
;
A
#
# COMPACT_ATOMS: atom_id res chain seq x y z
N MET A 1 3.66 -14.42 9.50
CA MET A 1 2.79 -14.19 8.33
C MET A 1 1.78 -13.14 8.73
N LEU A 2 1.70 -12.04 7.97
CA LEU A 2 0.73 -10.96 8.15
C LEU A 2 -0.19 -10.96 6.94
N LEU A 3 -1.49 -10.81 7.15
CA LEU A 3 -2.47 -10.63 6.08
C LEU A 3 -3.05 -9.22 6.18
N ILE A 4 -2.88 -8.44 5.12
CA ILE A 4 -3.53 -7.12 5.01
C ILE A 4 -4.70 -7.26 4.05
N HIS A 5 -5.85 -6.73 4.45
CA HIS A 5 -7.02 -6.56 3.60
C HIS A 5 -7.20 -5.06 3.36
N SER A 6 -7.28 -4.65 2.10
CA SER A 6 -7.61 -3.27 1.73
C SER A 6 -8.80 -3.26 0.78
N SER A 7 -9.71 -2.32 1.01
CA SER A 7 -10.80 -2.01 0.09
C SER A 7 -10.73 -0.53 -0.28
N THR A 8 -10.93 -0.22 -1.54
CA THR A 8 -10.95 1.15 -2.05
C THR A 8 -12.14 1.30 -2.97
N GLY A 9 -13.07 2.19 -2.61
CA GLY A 9 -14.22 2.52 -3.44
C GLY A 9 -13.97 3.83 -4.17
N GLN A 10 -14.39 3.90 -5.43
CA GLN A 10 -14.46 5.15 -6.18
C GLN A 10 -15.89 5.33 -6.70
N SER A 11 -16.44 6.52 -6.46
CA SER A 11 -17.79 6.89 -6.92
C SER A 11 -17.83 7.04 -8.44
N SER A 12 -19.03 6.89 -9.00
CA SER A 12 -19.30 7.15 -10.41
C SER A 12 -19.01 8.61 -10.78
N TYR A 13 -18.57 8.85 -12.00
CA TYR A 13 -18.37 10.19 -12.52
C TYR A 13 -18.61 10.24 -14.04
N THR A 14 -18.93 11.44 -14.53
CA THR A 14 -19.04 11.73 -15.97
C THR A 14 -17.84 12.54 -16.39
N GLU A 15 -17.10 12.06 -17.39
CA GLU A 15 -16.02 12.83 -18.01
C GLU A 15 -16.54 14.14 -18.62
N GLN A 16 -15.72 15.19 -18.61
CA GLN A 16 -16.08 16.49 -19.15
C GLN A 16 -15.02 16.94 -20.16
N GLY A 17 -15.45 17.69 -21.18
CA GLY A 17 -14.56 18.34 -22.16
C GLY A 17 -14.34 17.60 -23.48
N ALA A 18 -14.85 16.37 -23.65
CA ALA A 18 -14.73 15.60 -24.89
C ALA A 18 -16.04 15.53 -25.72
N GLY A 19 -17.07 16.28 -25.34
CA GLY A 19 -18.34 16.36 -26.05
C GLY A 19 -19.01 14.98 -26.18
N SER A 20 -19.30 14.53 -27.40
CA SER A 20 -19.95 13.24 -27.67
C SER A 20 -19.10 12.00 -27.33
N ALA A 21 -17.85 12.19 -26.88
CA ALA A 21 -16.98 11.11 -26.41
C ALA A 21 -16.92 11.02 -24.88
N ASN A 22 -17.63 11.89 -24.14
CA ASN A 22 -17.66 11.78 -22.69
C ASN A 22 -18.22 10.43 -22.24
N LEU A 23 -17.56 9.82 -21.26
CA LEU A 23 -17.99 8.58 -20.64
C LEU A 23 -18.65 8.83 -19.29
N ASP A 24 -19.77 8.16 -19.05
CA ASP A 24 -20.34 7.90 -17.73
C ASP A 24 -19.68 6.64 -17.17
N VAL A 25 -18.79 6.84 -16.21
CA VAL A 25 -18.04 5.76 -15.55
C VAL A 25 -18.78 5.37 -14.28
N SER A 26 -19.12 4.07 -14.15
CA SER A 26 -19.82 3.55 -12.98
C SER A 26 -18.93 3.59 -11.73
N SER A 27 -19.56 3.50 -10.56
CA SER A 27 -18.80 3.27 -9.32
C SER A 27 -18.04 1.96 -9.38
N GLN A 28 -16.85 1.93 -8.79
CA GLN A 28 -15.99 0.76 -8.73
C GLN A 28 -15.58 0.47 -7.29
N SER A 29 -15.40 -0.82 -6.96
CA SER A 29 -14.91 -1.28 -5.68
C SER A 29 -13.75 -2.24 -5.91
N ALA A 30 -12.57 -1.83 -5.47
CA ALA A 30 -11.36 -2.62 -5.55
C ALA A 30 -11.08 -3.27 -4.19
N VAL A 31 -10.98 -4.60 -4.14
CA VAL A 31 -10.60 -5.34 -2.93
C VAL A 31 -9.30 -6.10 -3.18
N MET A 32 -8.28 -5.84 -2.37
CA MET A 32 -6.97 -6.44 -2.50
C MET A 32 -6.56 -7.13 -1.19
N LEU A 33 -6.18 -8.41 -1.29
CA LEU A 33 -5.50 -9.13 -0.23
C LEU A 33 -4.00 -9.07 -0.45
N GLN A 34 -3.28 -8.76 0.61
CA GLN A 34 -1.83 -8.65 0.58
C GLN A 34 -1.18 -9.53 1.66
N PRO A 35 -1.12 -10.86 1.47
CA PRO A 35 -0.35 -11.74 2.34
C PRO A 35 1.14 -11.42 2.27
N THR A 36 1.77 -11.33 3.44
CA THR A 36 3.17 -10.98 3.60
C THR A 36 3.87 -11.99 4.51
N ILE A 37 5.03 -12.48 4.06
CA ILE A 37 5.91 -13.33 4.85
C ILE A 37 7.34 -12.82 4.76
N GLY A 38 7.96 -12.60 5.90
CA GLY A 38 9.29 -12.01 5.96
C GLY A 38 9.97 -12.22 7.30
N SER A 39 11.16 -11.66 7.40
CA SER A 39 11.97 -11.68 8.60
C SER A 39 12.55 -10.29 8.86
N ARG A 40 12.79 -10.02 10.14
CA ARG A 40 13.47 -8.82 10.61
C ARG A 40 14.57 -9.24 11.57
N ILE A 41 15.75 -8.66 11.41
CA ILE A 41 16.86 -8.79 12.34
C ILE A 41 17.00 -7.44 13.04
N MET A 42 17.03 -7.49 14.37
CA MET A 42 17.25 -6.34 15.22
C MET A 42 18.43 -6.63 16.12
N HIS A 43 19.31 -5.64 16.28
CA HIS A 43 20.41 -5.71 17.23
C HIS A 43 20.23 -4.64 18.30
N THR A 44 20.62 -4.93 19.54
CA THR A 44 20.42 -4.02 20.67
C THR A 44 21.77 -3.59 21.21
N LEU A 45 22.03 -2.29 21.17
CA LEU A 45 23.22 -1.63 21.70
C LEU A 45 22.83 -0.82 22.93
N ARG A 46 23.44 -1.12 24.08
CA ARG A 46 23.24 -0.32 25.29
C ARG A 46 24.25 0.81 25.33
N ILE A 47 23.76 2.03 25.53
CA ILE A 47 24.57 3.24 25.69
C ILE A 47 24.22 3.78 27.08
N ASP A 48 25.02 3.38 28.08
CA ASP A 48 24.69 3.58 29.49
C ASP A 48 23.30 3.01 29.86
N ARG A 49 22.32 3.87 30.14
CA ARG A 49 20.93 3.50 30.45
C ARG A 49 20.01 3.55 29.24
N ASP A 50 20.48 4.10 28.12
CA ASP A 50 19.73 4.21 26.88
C ASP A 50 19.97 2.97 26.00
N VAL A 51 19.04 2.73 25.08
CA VAL A 51 19.09 1.58 24.16
C VAL A 51 18.95 2.08 22.73
N LEU A 52 19.90 1.70 21.87
CA LEU A 52 19.86 1.91 20.44
C LEU A 52 19.65 0.56 19.74
N SER A 53 18.61 0.47 18.92
CA SER A 53 18.20 -0.76 18.25
C SER A 53 18.11 -0.56 16.74
N PRO A 54 19.23 -0.70 15.99
CA PRO A 54 19.16 -0.80 14.54
C PRO A 54 18.48 -2.11 14.11
N TYR A 55 17.74 -2.04 13.01
CA TYR A 55 17.12 -3.20 12.41
C TYR A 55 17.13 -3.12 10.88
N ILE A 56 17.12 -4.30 10.26
CA ILE A 56 16.87 -4.48 8.84
C ILE A 56 15.90 -5.65 8.66
N GLY A 57 15.08 -5.59 7.62
CA GLY A 57 14.10 -6.62 7.34
C GLY A 57 13.84 -6.76 5.86
N SER A 58 13.30 -7.91 5.50
CA SER A 58 12.80 -8.17 4.16
C SER A 58 11.60 -9.10 4.21
N ALA A 59 10.70 -8.95 3.23
CA ALA A 59 9.54 -9.81 3.11
C ALA A 59 9.20 -10.06 1.66
N PHE A 60 8.64 -11.24 1.39
CA PHE A 60 7.89 -11.52 0.18
C PHE A 60 6.44 -11.04 0.36
N ILE A 61 5.90 -10.44 -0.69
CA ILE A 61 4.55 -9.90 -0.75
C ILE A 61 3.86 -10.44 -1.99
N ALA A 62 2.62 -10.90 -1.83
CA ALA A 62 1.72 -11.10 -2.96
C ALA A 62 0.56 -10.10 -2.85
N SER A 63 0.16 -9.49 -3.95
CA SER A 63 -1.02 -8.64 -4.07
C SER A 63 -2.05 -9.39 -4.91
N VAL A 64 -3.06 -9.94 -4.25
CA VAL A 64 -4.10 -10.77 -4.85
C VAL A 64 -5.39 -9.94 -4.94
N PRO A 65 -5.80 -9.52 -6.14
CA PRO A 65 -7.10 -8.89 -6.31
C PRO A 65 -8.21 -9.92 -6.08
N ILE A 66 -9.22 -9.54 -5.32
CA ILE A 66 -10.39 -10.37 -5.02
C ILE A 66 -11.66 -9.64 -5.43
N GLY A 67 -12.62 -10.39 -5.95
CA GLY A 67 -13.90 -9.86 -6.37
C GLY A 67 -13.85 -9.31 -7.79
N ASP A 68 -14.89 -8.57 -8.14
CA ASP A 68 -15.03 -7.95 -9.45
C ASP A 68 -14.42 -6.54 -9.42
N TRP A 69 -13.46 -6.32 -10.29
CA TRP A 69 -12.78 -5.03 -10.49
C TRP A 69 -13.16 -4.41 -11.85
N ASP A 70 -14.17 -4.97 -12.53
CA ASP A 70 -14.56 -4.53 -13.84
C ASP A 70 -15.10 -3.10 -13.83
N VAL A 71 -14.59 -2.28 -14.74
CA VAL A 71 -15.01 -0.90 -14.90
C VAL A 71 -16.01 -0.82 -16.03
N THR A 72 -17.26 -0.51 -15.72
CA THR A 72 -18.29 -0.27 -16.74
C THR A 72 -18.32 1.21 -17.11
N ALA A 73 -18.19 1.50 -18.40
CA ALA A 73 -18.38 2.85 -18.92
C ALA A 73 -19.46 2.85 -20.01
N THR A 74 -20.26 3.91 -20.05
CA THR A 74 -21.26 4.15 -21.10
C THR A 74 -20.99 5.51 -21.73
N ASN A 75 -21.24 5.66 -23.03
CA ASN A 75 -21.18 6.99 -23.63
C ASN A 75 -22.32 7.85 -23.09
N ALA A 76 -22.02 9.02 -22.52
CA ALA A 76 -23.01 9.89 -21.87
C ALA A 76 -24.07 10.46 -22.82
N TYR A 77 -23.87 10.34 -24.14
CA TYR A 77 -24.74 10.90 -25.19
C TYR A 77 -25.29 9.84 -26.16
N SER A 78 -24.98 8.55 -25.98
CA SER A 78 -25.57 7.48 -26.79
C SER A 78 -26.31 6.46 -25.92
N ALA A 79 -27.45 5.97 -26.40
CA ALA A 79 -28.23 4.91 -25.75
C ALA A 79 -27.58 3.51 -25.91
N THR A 80 -26.28 3.46 -26.19
CA THR A 80 -25.56 2.21 -26.41
C THR A 80 -25.38 1.51 -25.06
N PRO A 81 -25.55 0.18 -24.96
CA PRO A 81 -25.26 -0.54 -23.74
C PRO A 81 -23.84 -0.25 -23.26
N GLY A 82 -23.68 -0.04 -21.95
CA GLY A 82 -22.37 0.14 -21.33
C GLY A 82 -21.44 -1.03 -21.66
N TYR A 83 -20.16 -0.74 -21.80
CA TYR A 83 -19.12 -1.74 -22.08
C TYR A 83 -18.12 -1.75 -20.94
N THR A 84 -17.60 -2.93 -20.62
CA THR A 84 -16.51 -3.10 -19.65
C THR A 84 -15.20 -2.67 -20.30
N VAL A 85 -14.54 -1.68 -19.71
CA VAL A 85 -13.32 -1.06 -20.25
C VAL A 85 -12.06 -1.74 -19.73
N TYR A 86 -12.09 -2.17 -18.47
CA TYR A 86 -10.96 -2.80 -17.80
C TYR A 86 -11.41 -4.06 -17.08
N GLY A 87 -10.64 -5.13 -17.25
CA GLY A 87 -10.83 -6.38 -16.51
C GLY A 87 -10.05 -6.39 -15.20
N SER A 88 -10.33 -7.39 -14.38
CA SER A 88 -9.63 -7.57 -13.10
C SER A 88 -8.11 -7.69 -13.27
N PRO A 89 -7.31 -6.95 -12.46
CA PRO A 89 -5.86 -7.01 -12.56
C PRO A 89 -5.34 -8.41 -12.19
N GLU A 90 -4.15 -8.75 -12.68
CA GLU A 90 -3.51 -10.01 -12.29
C GLU A 90 -2.92 -9.95 -10.88
N THR A 91 -2.72 -11.13 -10.28
CA THR A 91 -1.98 -11.23 -9.02
C THR A 91 -0.54 -10.79 -9.23
N ARG A 92 -0.05 -9.88 -8.38
CA ARG A 92 1.31 -9.34 -8.46
C ARG A 92 2.16 -9.88 -7.33
N TYR A 93 3.39 -10.26 -7.63
CA TYR A 93 4.36 -10.69 -6.63
C TYR A 93 5.48 -9.69 -6.50
N GLY A 94 5.98 -9.53 -5.29
CA GLY A 94 6.98 -8.55 -4.98
C GLY A 94 7.77 -8.87 -3.72
N ALA A 95 8.72 -8.00 -3.45
CA ALA A 95 9.52 -8.03 -2.23
C ALA A 95 9.50 -6.65 -1.58
N SER A 96 9.46 -6.62 -0.25
CA SER A 96 9.75 -5.42 0.52
C SER A 96 11.03 -5.57 1.29
N PHE A 97 11.63 -4.42 1.58
CA PHE A 97 12.76 -4.31 2.48
C PHE A 97 12.56 -3.11 3.40
N GLU A 98 13.16 -3.18 4.57
CA GLU A 98 13.13 -2.11 5.54
C GLU A 98 14.47 -1.99 6.25
N ALA A 99 14.80 -0.78 6.65
CA ALA A 99 15.92 -0.48 7.51
C ALA A 99 15.54 0.66 8.43
N GLY A 100 15.93 0.57 9.70
CA GLY A 100 15.61 1.62 10.64
C GLY A 100 16.43 1.53 11.91
N VAL A 101 16.21 2.50 12.77
CA VAL A 101 16.82 2.55 14.09
C VAL A 101 15.82 3.11 15.09
N GLU A 102 15.76 2.48 16.25
CA GLU A 102 15.00 2.94 17.40
C GLU A 102 15.96 3.34 18.52
N PHE A 103 15.73 4.48 19.14
CA PHE A 103 16.47 4.96 20.31
C PHE A 103 15.49 5.13 21.46
N ALA A 104 15.58 4.25 22.46
CA ALA A 104 14.81 4.32 23.68
C ALA A 104 15.67 4.94 24.79
N SER A 105 15.27 6.12 25.27
CA SER A 105 15.92 6.78 26.38
C SER A 105 15.40 6.27 27.72
N TYR A 106 16.26 6.18 28.72
CA TYR A 106 15.89 5.88 30.11
C TYR A 106 14.86 6.88 30.68
N LYS A 107 14.76 8.07 30.08
CA LYS A 107 13.76 9.10 30.42
C LYS A 107 12.35 8.77 29.91
N GLY A 108 12.16 7.61 29.30
CA GLY A 108 10.89 7.14 28.78
C GLY A 108 10.59 7.56 27.34
N ILE A 109 11.42 8.42 26.72
CA ILE A 109 11.21 8.89 25.35
C ILE A 109 11.82 7.89 24.36
N THR A 110 11.05 7.44 23.38
CA THR A 110 11.57 6.63 22.27
C THR A 110 11.49 7.40 20.97
N ALA A 111 12.62 7.63 20.31
CA ALA A 111 12.68 8.16 18.95
C ALA A 111 12.97 7.04 17.96
N TYR A 112 12.42 7.12 16.76
CA TYR A 112 12.71 6.15 15.71
C TYR A 112 12.74 6.81 14.34
N CYS A 113 13.53 6.22 13.44
CA CYS A 113 13.41 6.47 12.01
C CYS A 113 13.50 5.15 11.25
N SER A 114 12.77 5.08 10.15
CA SER A 114 12.72 3.91 9.28
C SER A 114 12.60 4.34 7.83
N PHE A 115 13.13 3.47 6.97
CA PHE A 115 12.98 3.49 5.54
C PHE A 115 12.41 2.15 5.11
N ASN A 116 11.46 2.18 4.18
CA ASN A 116 10.81 1.01 3.66
C ASN A 116 10.69 1.12 2.13
N GLY A 117 11.03 0.05 1.43
CA GLY A 117 10.87 -0.08 0.00
C GLY A 117 10.05 -1.31 -0.35
N MET A 118 9.28 -1.22 -1.42
CA MET A 118 8.49 -2.30 -1.98
C MET A 118 8.67 -2.32 -3.50
N GLN A 119 8.99 -3.50 -4.02
CA GLN A 119 9.25 -3.75 -5.43
C GLN A 119 8.27 -4.82 -5.93
N PHE A 120 7.47 -4.45 -6.93
CA PHE A 120 6.75 -5.38 -7.80
C PHE A 120 7.39 -5.36 -9.18
N GLU A 121 6.94 -6.22 -10.09
CA GLU A 121 7.49 -6.33 -11.45
C GLU A 121 7.48 -4.99 -12.22
N ASN A 122 6.40 -4.21 -12.09
CA ASN A 122 6.21 -2.95 -12.82
C ASN A 122 6.02 -1.72 -11.91
N GLU A 123 6.18 -1.87 -10.60
CA GLU A 123 5.90 -0.80 -9.64
C GLU A 123 6.92 -0.79 -8.51
N GLN A 124 7.34 0.41 -8.12
CA GLN A 124 8.27 0.61 -7.01
C GLN A 124 7.68 1.67 -6.09
N GLN A 125 7.67 1.39 -4.80
CA GLN A 125 7.24 2.33 -3.79
C GLN A 125 8.30 2.44 -2.70
N TYR A 126 8.66 3.67 -2.37
CA TYR A 126 9.58 3.98 -1.29
C TYR A 126 8.88 4.90 -0.29
N GLY A 127 9.13 4.66 0.98
CA GLY A 127 8.61 5.44 2.08
C GLY A 127 9.62 5.49 3.21
N GLY A 128 9.38 6.42 4.12
CA GLY A 128 10.10 6.48 5.37
C GLY A 128 9.23 7.09 6.44
N GLN A 129 9.55 6.76 7.69
CA GLN A 129 8.87 7.28 8.85
C GLN A 129 9.88 7.80 9.85
N ILE A 130 9.56 8.91 10.50
CA ILE A 130 10.29 9.40 11.67
C ILE A 130 9.23 9.67 12.73
N GLY A 131 9.51 9.29 13.97
CA GLY A 131 8.57 9.52 15.05
C GLY A 131 9.22 9.55 16.41
N VAL A 132 8.45 10.06 17.38
CA VAL A 132 8.81 10.08 18.80
C VAL A 132 7.59 9.60 19.58
N ILE A 133 7.82 8.69 20.51
CA ILE A 133 6.83 8.14 21.44
C ILE A 133 7.16 8.71 22.81
N VAL A 134 6.20 9.41 23.40
CA VAL A 134 6.30 9.98 24.75
C VAL A 134 5.22 9.31 25.61
N PRO A 135 5.59 8.46 26.58
CA PRO A 135 4.64 7.90 27.53
C PRO A 135 4.19 9.00 28.49
N PHE A 136 2.88 9.18 28.60
CA PHE A 136 2.22 10.08 29.55
C PHE A 136 1.73 9.30 30.77
#